data_AF-A0A2D0N9D1-F1
#
_entry.id   AF-A0A2D0N9D1-F1
#
_cell.length_a   1.000
_cell.length_b   1.000
_cell.length_c   1.000
_cell.angle_alpha   90.00
_cell.angle_beta   90.00
_cell.angle_gamma   90.00
#
_symmetry.space_group_name_H-M   'P 1'
#
loop_
_entity.id
_entity.type
_entity.pdbx_description
1 polymer ?
#
loop_
_entity_poly.entity_id
_entity_poly.type
_entity_poly.pdbx_seq_one_letter_code
_entity_poly.pdbx_strand_id
1 'polypeptide(L)'
;MNQSELIQLFRQDRESAFREIYRDAFPQVAALIARRKGTLEEAKDVFHEALIALFEKCQTEELQIRGSVISYVVGMCRNQWSNYLRKKQREIPTDDFSENEYEAEPDAPERSGSLIRYLEKAGKKCLDLLQAVYYFRYNMQEVAEEFGFRSVRSATVQKYKCMEKVRNEVAKRADETVSA
;
A
#
# COMPACT_ATOMS: atom_id res chain seq x y z
N MET A 1 14.15 7.19 -3.56
CA MET A 1 13.93 7.24 -5.01
C MET A 1 13.13 8.48 -5.40
N ASN A 2 13.85 9.46 -5.97
CA ASN A 2 13.29 10.62 -6.67
C ASN A 2 13.19 10.33 -8.19
N GLN A 3 12.70 11.30 -8.97
CA GLN A 3 12.50 11.14 -10.41
C GLN A 3 13.80 10.83 -11.18
N SER A 4 14.87 11.58 -10.92
CA SER A 4 16.14 11.42 -11.64
C SER A 4 16.77 10.06 -11.35
N GLU A 5 16.73 9.63 -10.09
CA GLU A 5 17.17 8.29 -9.67
C GLU A 5 16.37 7.20 -10.37
N LEU A 6 15.05 7.34 -10.45
CA LEU A 6 14.17 6.38 -11.13
C LEU A 6 14.52 6.25 -12.62
N ILE A 7 14.65 7.38 -13.32
CA ILE A 7 14.96 7.40 -14.76
C ILE A 7 16.31 6.74 -15.00
N GLN A 8 17.32 7.07 -14.17
CA GLN A 8 18.63 6.46 -14.26
C GLN A 8 18.58 4.96 -13.99
N LEU A 9 17.83 4.52 -12.96
CA LEU A 9 17.69 3.11 -12.62
C LEU A 9 17.01 2.34 -13.76
N PHE A 10 15.96 2.88 -14.38
CA PHE A 10 15.34 2.25 -15.55
C PHE A 10 16.29 2.12 -16.76
N ARG A 11 17.24 3.06 -16.92
CA ARG A 11 18.24 3.01 -18.00
C ARG A 11 19.36 2.00 -17.73
N GLN A 12 19.76 1.83 -16.46
CA GLN A 12 20.89 0.98 -16.07
C GLN A 12 20.48 -0.45 -15.73
N ASP A 13 19.43 -0.60 -14.93
CA ASP A 13 18.91 -1.88 -14.46
C ASP A 13 17.38 -1.81 -14.30
N ARG A 14 16.72 -2.08 -15.42
CA ARG A 14 15.26 -2.07 -15.54
C ARG A 14 14.60 -3.07 -14.59
N GLU A 15 15.21 -4.24 -14.38
CA GLU A 15 14.62 -5.27 -13.52
C GLU A 15 14.61 -4.82 -12.07
N SER A 16 15.71 -4.25 -11.60
CA SER A 16 15.80 -3.67 -10.25
C SER A 16 14.83 -2.52 -10.06
N ALA A 17 14.65 -1.64 -11.07
CA ALA A 17 13.66 -0.56 -11.01
C ALA A 17 12.25 -1.11 -10.78
N PHE A 18 11.80 -2.07 -11.59
CA PHE A 18 10.48 -2.68 -11.42
C PHE A 18 10.35 -3.37 -10.06
N ARG A 19 11.37 -4.12 -9.63
CA ARG A 19 11.36 -4.84 -8.36
C ARG A 19 11.23 -3.91 -7.16
N GLU A 20 11.96 -2.79 -7.15
CA GLU A 20 11.89 -1.80 -6.08
C GLU A 20 10.52 -1.13 -6.01
N ILE A 21 9.98 -0.70 -7.15
CA ILE A 21 8.65 -0.09 -7.19
C ILE A 21 7.58 -1.09 -6.76
N TYR A 22 7.67 -2.34 -7.21
CA TYR A 22 6.77 -3.40 -6.81
C TYR A 22 6.81 -3.60 -5.29
N ARG A 23 7.99 -3.78 -4.72
CA ARG A 23 8.18 -3.96 -3.27
C ARG A 23 7.57 -2.81 -2.45
N ASP A 24 7.78 -1.57 -2.89
CA ASP A 24 7.49 -0.40 -2.05
C ASP A 24 6.09 0.21 -2.30
N ALA A 25 5.53 0.06 -3.50
CA ALA A 25 4.25 0.64 -3.89
C ALA A 25 3.10 -0.37 -3.96
N PHE A 26 3.33 -1.61 -4.40
CA PHE A 26 2.25 -2.59 -4.59
C PHE A 26 1.43 -2.86 -3.32
N PRO A 27 2.03 -3.01 -2.11
CA PRO A 27 1.24 -3.21 -0.89
C PRO A 27 0.23 -2.08 -0.62
N GLN A 28 0.59 -0.83 -0.96
CA GLN A 28 -0.29 0.33 -0.79
C GLN A 28 -1.43 0.32 -1.81
N VAL A 29 -1.16 -0.14 -3.04
CA VAL A 29 -2.14 -0.25 -4.12
C VAL A 29 -3.12 -1.39 -3.87
N ALA A 30 -2.62 -2.57 -3.51
CA ALA A 30 -3.45 -3.72 -3.13
C ALA A 30 -4.42 -3.35 -2.02
N ALA A 31 -3.93 -2.65 -1.00
CA ALA A 31 -4.76 -2.25 0.11
C ALA A 31 -5.74 -1.10 -0.24
N LEU A 32 -5.36 -0.18 -1.15
CA LEU A 32 -6.28 0.83 -1.70
C LEU A 32 -7.46 0.20 -2.44
N ILE A 33 -7.19 -0.85 -3.22
CA ILE A 33 -8.19 -1.53 -4.05
C ILE A 33 -9.07 -2.43 -3.19
N ALA A 34 -8.49 -3.16 -2.23
CA ALA A 34 -9.24 -3.97 -1.26
C ALA A 34 -10.26 -3.13 -0.46
N ARG A 35 -9.88 -1.92 -0.02
CA ARG A 35 -10.80 -0.97 0.66
C ARG A 35 -12.03 -0.58 -0.16
N ARG A 36 -11.95 -0.73 -1.49
CA ARG A 36 -13.04 -0.46 -2.44
C ARG A 36 -13.65 -1.74 -3.00
N LYS A 37 -13.55 -2.84 -2.25
CA LYS A 37 -14.07 -4.17 -2.60
C LYS A 37 -13.48 -4.75 -3.88
N GLY A 38 -12.27 -4.33 -4.26
CA GLY A 38 -11.53 -4.96 -5.35
C GLY A 38 -10.71 -6.16 -4.86
N THR A 39 -10.42 -7.07 -5.78
CA THR A 39 -9.63 -8.28 -5.55
C THR A 39 -8.13 -8.02 -5.67
N LEU A 40 -7.31 -8.99 -5.21
CA LEU A 40 -5.86 -8.94 -5.39
C LEU A 40 -5.47 -8.98 -6.87
N GLU A 41 -6.18 -9.74 -7.70
CA GLU A 41 -5.92 -9.82 -9.14
C GLU A 41 -6.23 -8.48 -9.83
N GLU A 42 -7.37 -7.86 -9.52
CA GLU A 42 -7.66 -6.50 -10.00
C GLU A 42 -6.59 -5.48 -9.55
N ALA A 43 -6.03 -5.68 -8.35
CA ALA A 43 -4.93 -4.84 -7.89
C ALA A 43 -3.63 -5.04 -8.66
N LYS A 44 -3.28 -6.29 -9.01
CA LYS A 44 -2.13 -6.60 -9.86
C LYS A 44 -2.31 -5.99 -11.23
N ASP A 45 -3.49 -6.13 -11.83
CA ASP A 45 -3.79 -5.60 -13.17
C ASP A 45 -3.63 -4.07 -13.22
N VAL A 46 -4.27 -3.36 -12.29
CA VAL A 46 -4.14 -1.90 -12.19
C VAL A 46 -2.68 -1.49 -11.98
N PHE A 47 -1.96 -2.21 -11.12
CA PHE A 47 -0.58 -1.89 -10.81
C PHE A 47 0.36 -2.12 -12.00
N HIS A 48 0.20 -3.22 -12.73
CA HIS A 48 1.02 -3.52 -13.90
C HIS A 48 0.81 -2.51 -15.03
N GLU A 49 -0.43 -2.13 -15.32
CA GLU A 49 -0.71 -1.11 -16.33
C GLU A 49 -0.14 0.26 -15.90
N ALA A 50 -0.20 0.61 -14.61
CA ALA A 50 0.45 1.81 -14.09
C ALA A 50 1.98 1.76 -14.20
N LEU A 51 2.60 0.61 -13.96
CA LEU A 51 4.05 0.40 -14.11
C LEU A 51 4.50 0.55 -15.57
N ILE A 52 3.73 0.02 -16.52
CA ILE A 52 4.01 0.14 -17.96
C ILE A 52 3.96 1.62 -18.35
N ALA A 53 2.88 2.32 -17.99
CA ALA A 53 2.73 3.75 -18.28
C ALA A 53 3.83 4.61 -17.62
N LEU A 54 4.28 4.25 -16.41
CA LEU A 54 5.41 4.91 -15.76
C LEU A 54 6.69 4.72 -16.55
N PHE A 55 6.98 3.50 -16.99
CA PHE A 55 8.16 3.18 -17.78
C PHE A 55 8.16 3.95 -19.09
N GLU A 56 7.05 3.98 -19.83
CA GLU A 56 6.90 4.77 -21.06
C GLU A 56 7.19 6.25 -20.83
N LYS A 57 6.64 6.83 -19.75
CA LYS A 57 6.90 8.23 -19.38
C LYS A 57 8.36 8.50 -19.01
N CYS A 58 9.08 7.53 -18.47
CA CYS A 58 10.52 7.66 -18.23
C CYS A 58 11.32 7.71 -19.54
N GLN A 59 10.84 7.05 -20.59
CA GLN A 59 11.50 7.00 -21.90
C GLN A 59 11.25 8.28 -22.72
N THR A 60 10.10 8.93 -22.56
CA THR A 60 9.71 10.12 -23.34
C THR A 60 10.07 11.46 -22.67
N GLU A 61 10.72 11.45 -21.51
CA GLU A 61 11.03 12.64 -20.68
C GLU A 61 9.81 13.48 -20.26
N GLU A 62 8.60 12.99 -20.48
CA GLU A 62 7.34 13.62 -20.04
C GLU A 62 7.05 13.43 -18.55
N LEU A 63 7.91 12.69 -17.85
CA LEU A 63 7.75 12.42 -16.44
C LEU A 63 7.95 13.70 -15.61
N GLN A 64 6.91 14.07 -14.86
CA GLN A 64 6.93 15.21 -13.93
C GLN A 64 6.34 14.76 -12.60
N ILE A 65 7.21 14.28 -11.71
CA ILE A 65 6.83 13.80 -10.38
C ILE A 65 6.93 14.96 -9.38
N ARG A 66 5.79 15.34 -8.82
CA ARG A 66 5.73 16.20 -7.63
C ARG A 66 5.68 15.29 -6.39
N GLY A 67 6.80 15.13 -5.70
CA GLY A 67 6.93 14.30 -4.50
C GLY A 67 7.71 13.00 -4.73
N SER A 68 7.34 11.91 -4.05
CA SER A 68 8.03 10.62 -4.17
C SER A 68 7.49 9.79 -5.34
N VAL A 69 8.36 8.95 -5.93
CA VAL A 69 7.96 8.00 -6.98
C VAL A 69 6.85 7.07 -6.51
N ILE A 70 6.93 6.60 -5.27
CA ILE A 70 5.93 5.73 -4.66
C ILE A 70 4.56 6.44 -4.62
N SER A 71 4.52 7.68 -4.13
CA SER A 71 3.28 8.47 -4.08
C SER A 71 2.70 8.72 -5.48
N TYR A 72 3.56 8.91 -6.48
CA TYR A 72 3.16 9.07 -7.88
C TYR A 72 2.52 7.80 -8.42
N VAL A 73 3.16 6.64 -8.25
CA VAL A 73 2.64 5.34 -8.70
C VAL A 73 1.32 4.99 -8.01
N VAL A 74 1.23 5.19 -6.70
CA VAL A 74 -0.03 5.00 -5.95
C VAL A 74 -1.12 5.95 -6.47
N GLY A 75 -0.76 7.18 -6.84
CA GLY A 75 -1.65 8.15 -7.47
C GLY A 75 -2.15 7.71 -8.85
N MET A 76 -1.27 7.18 -9.69
CA MET A 76 -1.63 6.61 -10.99
C MET A 76 -2.66 5.48 -10.83
N CYS A 77 -2.35 4.52 -9.96
CA CYS A 77 -3.24 3.39 -9.67
C CYS A 77 -4.59 3.85 -9.12
N ARG A 78 -4.61 4.85 -8.21
CA ARG A 78 -5.85 5.42 -7.67
C ARG A 78 -6.72 6.02 -8.77
N ASN A 79 -6.14 6.76 -9.70
CA ASN A 79 -6.87 7.40 -10.80
C ASN A 79 -7.45 6.35 -11.74
N GLN A 80 -6.64 5.36 -12.11
CA GLN A 80 -7.02 4.27 -13.00
C GLN A 80 -8.14 3.41 -12.39
N TRP A 81 -8.01 3.02 -11.11
CA TRP A 81 -9.07 2.31 -10.40
C TRP A 81 -10.37 3.14 -10.29
N SER A 82 -10.25 4.45 -10.06
CA SER A 82 -11.43 5.33 -10.04
C SER A 82 -12.12 5.42 -11.40
N ASN A 83 -11.35 5.37 -12.50
CA ASN A 83 -11.90 5.31 -13.86
C ASN A 83 -12.55 3.95 -14.15
N TYR A 84 -11.93 2.85 -13.72
CA TYR A 84 -12.50 1.50 -13.83
C TYR A 84 -13.86 1.42 -13.12
N LEU A 85 -13.95 1.89 -11.87
CA LEU A 85 -15.21 1.90 -11.11
C LEU A 85 -16.29 2.77 -11.78
N ARG A 86 -15.93 3.91 -12.36
CA ARG A 86 -16.87 4.77 -13.11
C ARG A 86 -17.41 4.08 -14.37
N LYS A 87 -16.59 3.29 -15.06
CA LYS A 87 -17.02 2.48 -16.21
C LYS A 87 -17.94 1.35 -15.74
N LYS A 88 -17.52 0.58 -14.74
CA LYS A 88 -18.32 -0.49 -14.12
C LYS A 88 -19.68 0.01 -13.64
N GLN A 89 -19.75 1.19 -13.05
CA GLN A 89 -21.02 1.80 -12.60
C GLN A 89 -21.93 2.23 -13.77
N ARG A 90 -21.37 2.59 -14.92
CA ARG A 90 -22.14 2.95 -16.13
C ARG A 90 -22.60 1.73 -16.91
N GLU A 91 -21.95 0.59 -16.72
CA GLU A 91 -22.19 -0.68 -17.43
C GLU A 91 -23.12 -1.64 -16.67
N ILE A 92 -23.73 -1.23 -15.56
CA ILE A 92 -24.77 -2.00 -14.87
C ILE A 92 -26.15 -1.49 -15.34
N PRO A 93 -26.84 -2.17 -16.27
CA PRO A 93 -28.30 -2.15 -16.29
C PRO A 93 -28.80 -2.68 -14.95
N THR A 94 -29.77 -1.99 -14.37
CA THR A 94 -30.44 -2.39 -13.12
C THR A 94 -31.13 -3.74 -13.30
N ASP A 95 -30.42 -4.84 -13.06
CA ASP A 95 -31.06 -6.08 -12.64
C ASP A 95 -30.06 -7.03 -11.97
N ASP A 96 -30.56 -7.66 -10.90
CA ASP A 96 -30.05 -8.82 -10.20
C ASP A 96 -28.78 -8.69 -9.32
N PHE A 97 -29.01 -8.38 -8.05
CA PHE A 97 -28.09 -8.74 -6.96
C PHE A 97 -28.32 -10.22 -6.62
N SER A 98 -27.47 -11.11 -7.15
CA SER A 98 -27.27 -12.42 -6.53
C SER A 98 -25.98 -12.42 -5.72
N GLU A 99 -26.14 -12.70 -4.42
CA GLU A 99 -25.07 -13.07 -3.50
C GLU A 99 -24.29 -14.25 -4.08
N ASN A 100 -22.97 -14.12 -4.17
CA ASN A 100 -22.09 -15.28 -4.17
C ASN A 100 -20.86 -14.98 -3.31
N GLU A 101 -20.91 -15.61 -2.14
CA GLU A 101 -19.83 -15.93 -1.23
C GLU A 101 -18.74 -16.68 -2.00
N TYR A 102 -17.53 -16.13 -2.06
CA TYR A 102 -16.35 -16.86 -2.52
C TYR A 102 -15.39 -17.04 -1.34
N GLU A 103 -15.36 -18.29 -0.86
CA GLU A 103 -14.34 -18.85 0.01
C GLU A 103 -12.97 -18.67 -0.66
N ALA A 104 -12.02 -18.06 0.06
CA ALA A 104 -10.63 -18.00 -0.35
C ALA A 104 -9.84 -19.06 0.44
N GLU A 105 -9.33 -20.08 -0.27
CA GLU A 105 -8.37 -21.05 0.27
C GLU A 105 -7.05 -20.36 0.67
N PRO A 106 -6.36 -20.84 1.73
CA PRO A 106 -5.13 -20.22 2.20
C PRO A 106 -3.92 -20.94 1.59
N ASP A 107 -3.31 -20.37 0.54
CA ASP A 107 -2.05 -20.91 0.01
C ASP A 107 -0.82 -20.12 0.49
N ALA A 108 -0.02 -20.84 1.28
CA ALA A 108 1.42 -20.77 1.59
C ALA A 108 2.15 -19.44 1.98
N PRO A 109 3.20 -19.54 2.84
CA PRO A 109 3.75 -18.39 3.56
C PRO A 109 4.88 -17.72 2.78
N GLU A 110 4.58 -16.63 2.09
CA GLU A 110 5.63 -15.78 1.49
C GLU A 110 6.33 -14.92 2.55
N ARG A 111 7.65 -14.88 2.42
CA ARG A 111 8.64 -14.28 3.34
C ARG A 111 8.61 -12.74 3.37
N SER A 112 7.41 -12.16 3.33
CA SER A 112 7.10 -10.76 3.67
C SER A 112 6.63 -10.62 5.13
N GLY A 113 6.41 -11.77 5.80
CA GLY A 113 5.88 -11.90 7.16
C GLY A 113 6.84 -11.49 8.30
N SER A 114 7.78 -10.56 8.07
CA SER A 114 8.56 -9.98 9.16
C SER A 114 7.77 -8.80 9.73
N LEU A 115 7.63 -7.68 9.03
CA LEU A 115 7.00 -6.49 9.58
C LEU A 115 5.50 -6.65 9.90
N ILE A 116 4.72 -7.23 8.98
CA ILE A 116 3.27 -7.43 9.19
C ILE A 116 3.01 -8.37 10.37
N ARG A 117 3.81 -9.43 10.50
CA ARG A 117 3.70 -10.42 11.60
C ARG A 117 4.22 -9.86 12.93
N TYR A 118 5.20 -8.94 12.91
CA TYR A 118 5.60 -8.16 14.09
C TYR A 118 4.52 -7.14 14.49
N LEU A 119 3.78 -6.60 13.52
CA LEU A 119 2.71 -5.62 13.75
C LEU A 119 1.40 -6.27 14.21
N GLU A 120 1.08 -7.49 13.79
CA GLU A 120 -0.08 -8.26 14.26
C GLU A 120 -0.08 -8.45 15.78
N LYS A 121 1.10 -8.66 16.39
CA LYS A 121 1.27 -8.83 17.84
C LYS A 121 1.23 -7.52 18.63
N ALA A 122 1.48 -6.37 18.00
CA ALA A 122 1.36 -5.05 18.64
C ALA A 122 -0.11 -4.63 18.89
N GLY A 123 -1.06 -5.40 18.34
CA GLY A 123 -2.51 -5.25 18.46
C GLY A 123 -3.14 -4.66 17.21
N LYS A 124 -4.26 -5.24 16.74
CA LYS A 124 -4.96 -4.91 15.48
C LYS A 124 -5.12 -3.40 15.25
N LYS A 125 -5.59 -2.65 16.27
CA LYS A 125 -5.76 -1.19 16.18
C LYS A 125 -4.45 -0.41 15.96
N CYS A 126 -3.33 -0.88 16.50
CA CYS A 126 -2.04 -0.25 16.28
C CYS A 126 -1.48 -0.57 14.90
N LEU A 127 -1.66 -1.81 14.43
CA LEU A 127 -1.34 -2.19 13.06
C LEU A 127 -2.12 -1.33 12.06
N ASP A 128 -3.44 -1.23 12.21
CA ASP A 128 -4.31 -0.47 11.30
C ASP A 128 -3.91 1.01 11.25
N LEU A 129 -3.60 1.61 12.41
CA LEU A 129 -3.15 3.00 12.51
C LEU A 129 -1.78 3.20 11.85
N LEU A 130 -0.82 2.32 12.12
CA LEU A 130 0.49 2.41 11.50
C LEU A 130 0.42 2.16 9.99
N GLN A 131 -0.47 1.28 9.55
CA GLN A 131 -0.78 1.12 8.14
C GLN A 131 -1.35 2.40 7.55
N ALA A 132 -2.34 3.05 8.17
CA ALA A 132 -2.90 4.32 7.72
C ALA A 132 -1.79 5.36 7.43
N VAL A 133 -0.81 5.46 8.33
CA VAL A 133 0.26 6.45 8.22
C VAL A 133 1.37 6.03 7.24
N TYR A 134 1.89 4.82 7.38
CA TYR A 134 3.10 4.39 6.69
C TYR A 134 2.84 3.71 5.36
N TYR A 135 1.64 3.17 5.16
CA TYR A 135 1.24 2.50 3.93
C TYR A 135 0.22 3.34 3.16
N PHE A 136 -0.82 3.85 3.81
CA PHE A 136 -1.83 4.64 3.11
C PHE A 136 -1.52 6.13 3.03
N ARG A 137 -0.41 6.58 3.65
CA ARG A 137 0.09 7.97 3.67
C ARG A 137 -0.92 8.98 4.22
N TYR A 138 -1.80 8.56 5.11
CA TYR A 138 -2.75 9.46 5.77
C TYR A 138 -1.98 10.50 6.59
N ASN A 139 -2.38 11.76 6.46
CA ASN A 139 -1.97 12.82 7.36
C ASN A 139 -2.69 12.66 8.72
N MET A 140 -2.24 13.38 9.76
CA MET A 140 -2.77 13.16 11.11
C MET A 140 -4.22 13.65 11.30
N GLN A 141 -4.73 14.51 10.42
CA GLN A 141 -6.14 14.88 10.35
C GLN A 141 -6.97 13.71 9.82
N GLU A 142 -6.56 13.12 8.69
CA GLU A 142 -7.21 11.94 8.10
C GLU A 142 -7.19 10.75 9.06
N VAL A 143 -6.08 10.54 9.79
CA VAL A 143 -6.02 9.52 10.84
C VAL A 143 -6.97 9.84 12.01
N ALA A 144 -7.10 11.11 12.40
CA ALA A 144 -8.00 11.49 13.49
C ALA A 144 -9.46 11.20 13.14
N GLU A 145 -9.87 11.50 11.92
CA GLU A 145 -11.22 11.25 11.41
C GLU A 145 -11.50 9.76 11.24
N GLU A 146 -10.63 9.03 10.53
CA GLU A 146 -10.78 7.60 10.22
C GLU A 146 -10.84 6.73 11.49
N PHE A 147 -10.04 7.06 12.50
CA PHE A 147 -9.93 6.26 13.74
C PHE A 147 -10.75 6.84 14.91
N GLY A 148 -11.52 7.90 14.69
CA GLY A 148 -12.39 8.51 15.71
C GLY A 148 -11.64 9.15 16.89
N PHE A 149 -10.46 9.72 16.65
CA PHE A 149 -9.72 10.43 17.69
C PHE A 149 -10.30 11.82 17.94
N ARG A 150 -10.41 12.21 19.22
CA ARG A 150 -10.91 13.54 19.63
C ARG A 150 -10.09 14.72 19.10
N SER A 151 -8.84 14.50 18.72
CA SER A 151 -7.99 15.52 18.12
C SER A 151 -6.82 14.90 17.34
N VAL A 152 -6.27 15.67 16.40
CA VAL A 152 -5.02 15.37 15.68
C VAL A 152 -3.87 15.06 16.64
N ARG A 153 -3.81 15.78 17.78
CA ARG A 153 -2.82 15.55 18.83
C ARG A 153 -2.98 14.15 19.44
N SER A 154 -4.21 13.72 19.70
CA SER A 154 -4.49 12.38 20.21
C SER A 154 -4.08 11.29 19.22
N ALA A 155 -4.34 11.48 17.92
CA ALA A 155 -3.91 10.57 16.87
C ALA A 155 -2.38 10.46 16.79
N THR A 156 -1.68 11.60 16.90
CA THR A 156 -0.21 11.67 16.87
C THR A 156 0.42 10.96 18.08
N VAL A 157 -0.12 11.17 19.28
CA VAL A 157 0.31 10.46 20.49
C VAL A 157 0.05 8.96 20.37
N GLN A 158 -1.10 8.57 19.81
CA GLN A 158 -1.40 7.16 19.63
C GLN A 158 -0.46 6.49 18.60
N LYS A 159 -0.13 7.18 17.50
CA LYS A 159 0.90 6.74 16.54
C LYS A 159 2.22 6.46 17.25
N TYR A 160 2.68 7.40 18.08
CA TYR A 160 3.93 7.24 18.84
C TYR A 160 3.89 6.00 19.74
N LYS A 161 2.82 5.82 20.53
CA LYS A 161 2.64 4.64 21.40
C LYS A 161 2.62 3.33 20.62
N CYS A 162 1.96 3.30 19.47
CA CYS A 162 1.95 2.12 18.60
C CYS A 162 3.35 1.80 18.04
N MET A 163 4.13 2.82 17.66
CA MET A 163 5.52 2.63 17.23
C MET A 163 6.42 2.11 18.36
N GLU A 164 6.26 2.60 19.59
CA GLU A 164 7.00 2.09 20.75
C GLU A 164 6.69 0.62 21.04
N LYS A 165 5.42 0.23 20.96
CA LYS A 165 5.03 -1.18 21.10
C LYS A 165 5.72 -2.08 20.09
N VAL A 166 5.76 -1.67 18.83
CA VAL A 166 6.46 -2.41 17.76
C VAL A 166 7.95 -2.52 18.06
N ARG A 167 8.60 -1.43 18.49
CA ARG A 167 10.02 -1.45 18.88
C ARG A 167 10.29 -2.41 20.02
N ASN A 168 9.44 -2.42 21.04
CA ASN A 168 9.60 -3.31 22.19
C ASN A 168 9.44 -4.79 21.80
N GLU A 169 8.49 -5.11 20.92
CA GLU A 169 8.30 -6.49 20.42
C GLU A 169 9.46 -6.95 19.53
N VAL A 170 10.06 -6.04 18.74
CA VAL A 170 11.27 -6.33 17.97
C VAL A 170 12.49 -6.53 18.89
N ALA A 171 12.64 -5.70 19.93
CA ALA A 171 13.75 -5.78 20.87
C ALA A 171 13.75 -7.08 21.68
N LYS A 172 12.60 -7.51 22.22
CA LYS A 172 12.47 -8.76 22.98
C LYS A 172 12.93 -10.00 22.20
N ARG A 173 12.71 -10.01 20.87
CA ARG A 173 13.09 -11.12 20.00
C ARG A 173 14.53 -11.09 19.53
N ALA A 174 15.18 -9.92 19.53
CA ALA A 174 16.61 -9.83 19.26
C ALA A 174 17.44 -10.51 20.36
N ASP A 175 16.99 -10.46 21.62
CA ASP A 175 17.60 -11.17 22.74
C ASP A 175 17.38 -12.70 22.68
N GLU A 176 16.25 -13.17 22.15
CA GLU A 176 15.97 -14.61 21.97
C GLU A 176 16.85 -15.25 20.88
N THR A 177 17.25 -14.50 19.85
CA THR A 177 18.14 -15.00 18.78
C THR A 177 19.61 -15.10 19.15
N VAL A 178 20.03 -14.58 20.32
CA VAL A 178 21.42 -14.63 20.79
C VAL A 178 21.66 -15.78 21.80
N SER A 179 20.59 -16.42 22.29
CA SER A 179 20.65 -17.55 23.24
C SER A 179 20.27 -18.92 22.65
N ALA A 180 20.15 -19.02 21.32
CA ALA A 180 19.90 -20.26 20.59
C ALA A 180 21.05 -20.53 19.60
#